data_AF-A0A4V2XZ10-F1
#
_entry.id   AF-A0A4V2XZ10-F1
#
_cell.length_a   1.000
_cell.length_b   1.000
_cell.length_c   1.000
_cell.angle_alpha   90.00
_cell.angle_beta   90.00
_cell.angle_gamma   90.00
#
_symmetry.space_group_name_H-M   'P 1'
#
loop_
_entity.id
_entity.type
_entity.pdbx_description
1 polymer ?
#
loop_
_entity_poly.entity_id
_entity_poly.type
_entity_poly.pdbx_seq_one_letter_code
_entity_poly.pdbx_strand_id
1 'polypeptide(L)'
;MDVASAHGRFQPLHLGHLEYLLAAARRCRTLVVGITNPDPWQVRSEPSAPHREAGHANPFTFYERLSMVDGALRDSGLPDTAFRVVPFPHSFPERLGHYLPAGATVLLTIYDGWGEEKLRRFRAHGWRTEVLWRRDTTVTSGTDLRRRLRDGLAWDHLVPPATARVVRDLPATHPVFAPERHVG
;
A
#
# COMPACT_ATOMS: atom_id res chain seq x y z
N MET A 1 12.03 17.24 -5.17
CA MET A 1 12.14 17.24 -3.68
C MET A 1 13.33 16.39 -3.29
N ASP A 2 13.90 16.59 -2.10
CA ASP A 2 14.97 15.69 -1.64
C ASP A 2 14.38 14.33 -1.23
N VAL A 3 13.45 14.34 -0.26
CA VAL A 3 12.76 13.14 0.21
C VAL A 3 11.24 13.34 0.21
N ALA A 4 10.53 12.31 -0.25
CA ALA A 4 9.08 12.23 -0.18
C ALA A 4 8.64 10.84 0.25
N SER A 5 7.40 10.69 0.69
CA SER A 5 6.81 9.40 1.02
C SER A 5 5.56 9.13 0.21
N ALA A 6 5.36 7.87 -0.14
CA ALA A 6 4.12 7.34 -0.70
C ALA A 6 3.73 6.13 0.15
N HIS A 7 2.44 5.81 0.25
CA HIS A 7 2.00 4.74 1.17
C HIS A 7 0.77 4.00 0.66
N GLY A 8 0.63 2.75 1.10
CA GLY A 8 -0.51 1.90 0.77
C GLY A 8 -0.54 0.66 1.64
N ARG A 9 -1.69 -0.03 1.65
CA ARG A 9 -1.81 -1.32 2.35
C ARG A 9 -1.07 -2.43 1.59
N PHE A 10 -1.06 -2.34 0.26
CA PHE A 10 -0.45 -3.31 -0.64
C PHE A 10 -0.90 -4.75 -0.36
N GLN A 11 -2.21 -5.02 -0.40
CA GLN A 11 -2.81 -6.33 -0.08
C GLN A 11 -3.43 -7.00 -1.33
N PRO A 12 -2.64 -7.42 -2.34
CA PRO A 12 -1.19 -7.26 -2.52
C PRO A 12 -0.83 -5.96 -3.29
N LEU A 13 0.45 -5.77 -3.63
CA LEU A 13 0.88 -4.71 -4.55
C LEU A 13 0.49 -5.04 -6.00
N HIS A 14 -0.31 -4.17 -6.63
CA HIS A 14 -0.83 -4.34 -7.99
C HIS A 14 -0.37 -3.20 -8.92
N LEU A 15 -0.66 -3.28 -10.22
CA LEU A 15 -0.17 -2.32 -11.23
C LEU A 15 -0.58 -0.87 -10.94
N GLY A 16 -1.80 -0.63 -10.45
CA GLY A 16 -2.21 0.72 -10.00
C GLY A 16 -1.37 1.28 -8.84
N HIS A 17 -0.87 0.43 -7.92
CA HIS A 17 0.07 0.85 -6.88
C HIS A 17 1.43 1.16 -7.48
N LEU A 18 1.91 0.36 -8.44
CA LEU A 18 3.18 0.61 -9.09
C LEU A 18 3.17 1.94 -9.88
N GLU A 19 2.10 2.26 -10.60
CA GLU A 19 1.92 3.58 -11.25
C GLU A 19 2.11 4.72 -10.24
N TYR A 20 1.44 4.59 -9.08
CA TYR A 20 1.55 5.56 -7.99
C TYR A 20 2.98 5.68 -7.45
N LEU A 21 3.63 4.57 -7.12
CA LEU A 21 4.98 4.60 -6.56
C LEU A 21 6.01 5.15 -7.55
N LEU A 22 5.91 4.81 -8.83
CA LEU A 22 6.80 5.34 -9.87
C LEU A 22 6.57 6.84 -10.11
N ALA A 23 5.31 7.30 -10.08
CA ALA A 23 5.01 8.72 -10.15
C ALA A 23 5.58 9.48 -8.95
N ALA A 24 5.47 8.91 -7.74
CA ALA A 24 6.05 9.46 -6.53
C ALA A 24 7.59 9.50 -6.57
N ALA A 25 8.23 8.44 -7.05
CA ALA A 25 9.68 8.36 -7.21
C ALA A 25 10.20 9.47 -8.13
N ARG A 26 9.48 9.83 -9.20
CA ARG A 26 9.86 10.95 -10.09
C ARG A 26 9.81 12.33 -9.43
N ARG A 27 9.18 12.48 -8.25
CA ARG A 27 9.09 13.77 -7.53
C ARG A 27 10.22 13.98 -6.51
N CYS A 28 11.01 12.95 -6.21
CA CYS A 28 12.01 13.01 -5.15
C CYS A 28 13.32 12.29 -5.50
N ARG A 29 14.40 12.59 -4.79
CA ARG A 29 15.66 11.86 -4.90
C ARG A 29 15.59 10.53 -4.15
N THR A 30 14.94 10.53 -2.99
CA THR A 30 14.68 9.31 -2.20
C THR A 30 13.20 9.19 -1.86
N LEU A 31 12.59 8.06 -2.24
CA LEU A 31 11.21 7.73 -1.94
C LEU A 31 11.14 6.81 -0.71
N VAL A 32 10.41 7.22 0.32
CA VAL A 32 10.06 6.34 1.45
C VAL A 32 8.68 5.73 1.19
N VAL A 33 8.63 4.42 0.93
CA VAL A 33 7.40 3.68 0.70
C VAL A 33 6.88 3.12 2.01
N GLY A 34 5.78 3.70 2.49
CA GLY A 34 5.11 3.31 3.70
C GLY A 34 4.11 2.18 3.50
N ILE A 35 4.30 1.05 4.17
CA ILE A 35 3.30 -0.01 4.24
C ILE A 35 2.37 0.26 5.41
N THR A 36 1.12 0.57 5.10
CA THR A 36 0.10 0.84 6.13
C THR A 36 -0.45 -0.44 6.73
N ASN A 37 -0.97 -0.34 7.95
CA ASN A 37 -1.39 -1.48 8.77
C ASN A 37 -0.28 -2.55 8.82
N PRO A 38 0.94 -2.16 9.26
CA PRO A 38 2.09 -3.08 9.29
C PRO A 38 1.83 -4.27 10.21
N ASP A 39 1.12 -4.05 11.31
CA ASP A 39 0.72 -5.04 12.29
C ASP A 39 -0.80 -4.96 12.59
N PRO A 40 -1.49 -6.10 12.71
CA PRO A 40 -2.95 -6.14 12.85
C PRO A 40 -3.48 -5.50 14.15
N TRP A 41 -2.62 -5.33 15.15
CA TRP A 41 -2.96 -4.77 16.47
C TRP A 41 -2.96 -3.23 16.49
N GLN A 42 -2.44 -2.57 15.47
CA GLN A 42 -2.33 -1.10 15.38
C GLN A 42 -3.35 -0.46 14.43
N VAL A 43 -4.44 -1.15 14.12
CA VAL A 43 -5.52 -0.57 13.32
C VAL A 43 -6.53 0.06 14.27
N ARG A 44 -6.60 1.40 14.32
CA ARG A 44 -7.75 2.09 14.89
C ARG A 44 -8.95 1.78 14.01
N SER A 45 -10.08 1.42 14.63
CA SER A 45 -11.31 1.23 13.88
C SER A 45 -11.72 2.56 13.22
N GLU A 46 -11.87 2.54 11.89
CA GLU A 46 -12.31 3.66 11.07
C GLU A 46 -13.73 3.36 10.54
N PRO A 47 -14.79 3.98 11.12
CA PRO A 47 -16.17 3.71 10.74
C PRO A 47 -16.48 3.96 9.26
N SER A 48 -15.66 4.78 8.59
CA SER A 48 -15.79 5.11 7.16
C SER A 48 -15.24 4.02 6.23
N ALA A 49 -14.56 2.99 6.75
CA ALA A 49 -13.97 1.93 5.93
C ALA A 49 -13.96 0.52 6.60
N PRO A 50 -15.10 0.02 7.13
CA PRO A 50 -15.14 -1.21 7.93
C PRO A 50 -14.67 -2.47 7.17
N HIS A 51 -14.92 -2.53 5.85
CA HIS A 51 -14.45 -3.64 4.98
C HIS A 51 -12.91 -3.76 4.93
N ARG A 52 -12.18 -2.73 5.37
CA ARG A 52 -10.72 -2.70 5.35
C ARG A 52 -10.07 -3.37 6.56
N GLU A 53 -10.86 -3.72 7.58
CA GLU A 53 -10.39 -4.28 8.85
C GLU A 53 -10.56 -5.80 8.93
N ALA A 54 -11.38 -6.39 8.07
CA ALA A 54 -11.60 -7.83 8.07
C ALA A 54 -10.31 -8.60 7.74
N GLY A 55 -10.09 -9.75 8.40
CA GLY A 55 -8.88 -10.57 8.21
C GLY A 55 -8.66 -10.98 6.75
N HIS A 56 -9.72 -11.30 6.01
CA HIS A 56 -9.66 -11.61 4.59
C HIS A 56 -9.28 -10.41 3.69
N ALA A 57 -9.43 -9.18 4.20
CA ALA A 57 -9.03 -7.97 3.49
C ALA A 57 -7.52 -7.66 3.62
N ASN A 58 -6.84 -8.29 4.57
CA ASN A 58 -5.41 -8.10 4.84
C ASN A 58 -4.67 -9.45 5.00
N PRO A 59 -4.70 -10.34 3.99
CA PRO A 59 -4.17 -11.68 4.14
C PRO A 59 -2.64 -11.74 4.13
N PHE A 60 -1.95 -10.73 3.58
CA PHE A 60 -0.50 -10.69 3.51
C PHE A 60 0.10 -9.98 4.72
N THR A 61 1.16 -10.56 5.26
CA THR A 61 2.00 -10.01 6.34
C THR A 61 2.72 -8.74 5.87
N PHE A 62 3.30 -7.97 6.80
CA PHE A 62 4.18 -6.85 6.41
C PHE A 62 5.36 -7.33 5.54
N TYR A 63 5.97 -8.46 5.90
CA TYR A 63 7.17 -8.95 5.22
C TYR A 63 6.90 -9.36 3.76
N GLU A 64 5.80 -10.05 3.50
CA GLU A 64 5.39 -10.41 2.13
C GLU A 64 5.15 -9.15 1.30
N ARG A 65 4.44 -8.17 1.87
CA ARG A 65 4.17 -6.89 1.18
C ARG A 65 5.43 -6.08 0.93
N LEU A 66 6.37 -6.08 1.87
CA LEU A 66 7.69 -5.48 1.69
C LEU A 66 8.42 -6.13 0.53
N SER A 67 8.42 -7.46 0.45
CA SER A 67 9.06 -8.22 -0.63
C SER A 67 8.44 -7.89 -2.00
N MET A 68 7.11 -7.73 -2.05
CA MET A 68 6.40 -7.30 -3.26
C MET A 68 6.80 -5.87 -3.68
N VAL A 69 6.82 -4.92 -2.74
CA VAL A 69 7.18 -3.52 -3.01
C VAL A 69 8.63 -3.38 -3.46
N ASP A 70 9.56 -3.97 -2.70
CA ASP A 70 11.00 -3.89 -2.98
C ASP A 70 11.31 -4.49 -4.35
N GLY A 71 10.83 -5.71 -4.62
CA GLY A 71 11.02 -6.36 -5.90
C GLY A 71 10.39 -5.59 -7.06
N ALA A 72 9.18 -5.03 -6.89
CA ALA A 72 8.51 -4.30 -7.97
C ALA A 72 9.24 -3.00 -8.34
N LEU A 73 9.82 -2.29 -7.36
CA LEU A 73 10.59 -1.07 -7.63
C LEU A 73 11.95 -1.37 -8.25
N ARG A 74 12.65 -2.42 -7.79
CA ARG A 74 13.91 -2.89 -8.40
C ARG A 74 13.70 -3.38 -9.83
N ASP A 75 12.68 -4.20 -10.08
CA ASP A 75 12.31 -4.67 -11.43
C ASP A 75 11.95 -3.49 -12.36
N SER A 76 11.52 -2.35 -11.80
CA SER A 76 11.25 -1.11 -12.54
C SER A 76 12.49 -0.22 -12.75
N GLY A 77 13.68 -0.68 -12.35
CA GLY A 77 14.95 0.00 -12.56
C GLY A 77 15.30 1.08 -11.52
N LEU A 78 14.60 1.15 -10.39
CA LEU A 78 15.00 2.08 -9.32
C LEU A 78 16.23 1.52 -8.59
N PRO A 79 17.29 2.32 -8.41
CA PRO A 79 18.46 1.86 -7.65
C PRO A 79 18.14 1.77 -6.16
N ASP A 80 18.86 0.91 -5.45
CA ASP A 80 18.71 0.66 -4.00
C ASP A 80 18.85 1.93 -3.14
N THR A 81 19.51 2.97 -3.66
CA THR A 81 19.67 4.25 -2.97
C THR A 81 18.47 5.19 -3.16
N ALA A 82 17.60 4.92 -4.14
CA ALA A 82 16.46 5.78 -4.48
C ALA A 82 15.20 5.49 -3.65
N PHE A 83 15.13 4.39 -2.90
CA PHE A 83 13.96 4.13 -2.07
C PHE A 83 14.23 3.35 -0.77
N ARG A 84 13.30 3.45 0.18
CA ARG A 84 13.26 2.67 1.43
C ARG A 84 11.83 2.20 1.67
N VAL A 85 11.65 0.99 2.20
CA VAL A 85 10.33 0.49 2.59
C VAL A 85 10.24 0.47 4.12
N VAL A 86 9.19 1.08 4.68
CA VAL A 86 9.01 1.25 6.13
C VAL A 86 7.58 0.94 6.58
N PRO A 87 7.35 0.60 7.85
CA PRO A 87 6.03 0.67 8.45
C PRO A 87 5.44 2.08 8.35
N PHE A 88 4.12 2.19 8.16
CA PHE A 88 3.45 3.48 8.05
C PHE A 88 2.12 3.47 8.84
N PRO A 89 2.14 3.85 10.13
CA PRO A 89 0.95 3.89 10.98
C PRO A 89 0.04 5.08 10.61
N HIS A 90 -0.62 5.03 9.46
CA HIS A 90 -1.38 6.17 8.92
C HIS A 90 -2.53 6.67 9.83
N SER A 91 -3.05 5.83 10.71
CA SER A 91 -4.07 6.16 11.71
C SER A 91 -3.50 6.87 12.95
N PHE A 92 -2.18 6.94 13.06
CA PHE A 92 -1.42 7.67 14.08
C PHE A 92 -0.39 8.61 13.41
N PRO A 93 -0.83 9.66 12.68
CA PRO A 93 0.07 10.59 11.98
C PRO A 93 1.19 11.19 12.83
N GLU A 94 0.94 11.38 14.12
CA GLU A 94 1.90 11.87 15.10
C GLU A 94 3.13 10.95 15.26
N ARG A 95 2.99 9.66 14.91
CA ARG A 95 4.07 8.67 14.97
C ARG A 95 4.90 8.59 13.69
N LEU A 96 4.46 9.24 12.61
CA LEU A 96 5.14 9.13 11.30
C LEU A 96 6.57 9.68 11.33
N GLY A 97 6.91 10.57 12.28
CA GLY A 97 8.27 11.10 12.45
C GLY A 97 9.31 10.05 12.85
N HIS A 98 8.88 8.88 13.34
CA HIS A 98 9.78 7.75 13.61
C HIS A 98 10.14 6.95 12.34
N TYR A 99 9.38 7.12 11.26
CA TYR A 99 9.50 6.32 10.02
C TYR A 99 9.88 7.18 8.82
N LEU A 100 9.57 8.48 8.86
CA LEU A 100 9.87 9.43 7.80
C LEU A 100 10.97 10.39 8.27
N PRO A 101 11.94 10.71 7.41
CA PRO A 101 12.94 11.73 7.72
C PRO A 101 12.28 13.10 7.89
N ALA A 102 12.92 13.95 8.68
CA ALA A 102 12.50 15.32 8.89
C ALA A 102 12.33 16.05 7.55
N GLY A 103 11.19 16.73 7.39
CA GLY A 103 10.88 17.40 6.14
C GLY A 103 10.46 16.46 5.00
N ALA A 104 10.11 15.20 5.21
CA ALA A 104 9.46 14.43 4.14
C ALA A 104 8.13 15.07 3.70
N THR A 105 7.89 15.14 2.39
CA THR A 105 6.56 15.45 1.85
C THR A 105 5.77 14.15 1.69
N VAL A 106 4.57 14.06 2.27
CA VAL A 106 3.66 12.93 2.08
C VAL A 106 2.91 13.14 0.77
N LEU A 107 3.18 12.28 -0.20
CA LEU A 107 2.47 12.24 -1.47
C LEU A 107 1.19 11.41 -1.30
N LEU A 108 0.12 11.83 -1.95
CA LEU A 108 -1.18 11.16 -1.91
C LEU A 108 -1.81 11.07 -3.30
N THR A 109 -2.64 10.05 -3.47
CA THR A 109 -3.63 9.94 -4.54
C THR A 109 -5.01 9.91 -3.89
N ILE A 110 -5.97 10.59 -4.49
CA ILE A 110 -7.33 10.68 -3.93
C ILE A 110 -8.31 10.07 -4.93
N TYR A 111 -9.09 9.11 -4.44
CA TYR A 111 -10.12 8.43 -5.24
C TYR A 111 -11.52 8.54 -4.65
N ASP A 112 -11.63 8.93 -3.38
CA ASP A 112 -12.86 8.94 -2.62
C ASP A 112 -12.76 9.94 -1.45
N GLY A 113 -13.85 10.10 -0.71
CA GLY A 113 -13.88 10.94 0.49
C GLY A 113 -12.89 10.48 1.58
N TRP A 114 -12.50 9.20 1.59
CA TRP A 114 -11.49 8.69 2.53
C TRP A 114 -10.09 9.22 2.20
N GLY A 115 -9.75 9.34 0.92
CA GLY A 115 -8.53 10.02 0.48
C GLY A 115 -8.46 11.48 0.96
N GLU A 116 -9.58 12.21 0.89
CA GLU A 116 -9.67 13.60 1.38
C GLU A 116 -9.59 13.70 2.91
N GLU A 117 -10.23 12.79 3.65
CA GLU A 117 -10.09 12.73 5.12
C GLU A 117 -8.63 12.47 5.52
N LYS A 118 -7.94 11.55 4.85
CA LYS A 118 -6.53 11.28 5.11
C LYS A 118 -5.65 12.50 4.84
N LEU A 119 -5.91 13.23 3.75
CA LEU A 119 -5.21 14.47 3.45
C LEU A 119 -5.39 15.52 4.57
N ARG A 120 -6.64 15.72 5.02
CA ARG A 120 -6.94 16.62 6.14
C ARG A 120 -6.21 16.20 7.42
N ARG A 121 -6.26 14.90 7.75
CA ARG A 121 -5.60 14.34 8.92
C ARG A 121 -4.09 14.58 8.93
N PHE A 122 -3.39 14.36 7.80
CA PHE A 122 -1.95 14.63 7.73
C PHE A 122 -1.62 16.12 7.88
N ARG A 123 -2.38 16.99 7.21
CA ARG A 123 -2.18 18.44 7.33
C ARG A 123 -2.41 18.96 8.75
N ALA A 124 -3.44 18.45 9.43
CA ALA A 124 -3.73 18.80 10.82
C ALA A 124 -2.58 18.42 11.79
N HIS A 125 -1.74 17.45 11.43
CA HIS A 125 -0.57 17.04 12.20
C HIS A 125 0.74 17.65 11.67
N GLY A 126 0.66 18.71 10.86
CA GLY A 126 1.81 19.47 10.39
C GLY A 126 2.63 18.81 9.27
N TRP A 127 2.16 17.69 8.69
CA TRP A 127 2.84 17.06 7.57
C TRP A 127 2.67 17.88 6.30
N ARG A 128 3.78 18.10 5.58
CA ARG A 128 3.74 18.60 4.20
C ARG A 128 3.09 17.56 3.32
N THR A 129 2.11 17.96 2.51
CA THR A 129 1.38 17.06 1.63
C THR A 129 1.28 17.57 0.20
N GLU A 130 1.36 16.67 -0.76
CA GLU A 130 1.07 16.95 -2.17
C GLU A 130 0.17 15.84 -2.74
N VAL A 131 -0.85 16.24 -3.50
CA VAL A 131 -1.75 15.30 -4.18
C VAL A 131 -1.27 15.13 -5.61
N LEU A 132 -0.84 13.92 -5.97
CA LEU A 132 -0.37 13.61 -7.33
C LEU A 132 -1.53 13.64 -8.33
N TRP A 133 -2.70 13.13 -7.93
CA TRP A 133 -3.93 13.22 -8.71
C TRP A 133 -5.18 12.98 -7.86
N ARG A 134 -6.30 13.45 -8.41
CA ARG A 134 -7.66 13.06 -8.02
C ARG A 134 -8.28 12.33 -9.21
N ARG A 135 -8.78 11.12 -9.01
CA ARG A 135 -9.38 10.28 -10.06
C ARG A 135 -10.56 9.50 -9.48
N ASP A 136 -11.61 9.26 -10.24
CA ASP A 136 -12.76 8.49 -9.74
C ASP A 136 -12.62 6.97 -9.95
N THR A 137 -11.62 6.56 -10.74
CA THR A 137 -11.39 5.15 -11.11
C THR A 137 -9.97 4.72 -10.80
N THR A 138 -9.84 3.44 -10.42
CA THR A 138 -8.55 2.79 -10.15
C THR A 138 -8.18 1.86 -11.31
N VAL A 139 -6.89 1.79 -11.65
CA VAL A 139 -6.38 0.87 -12.68
C VAL A 139 -6.56 -0.59 -12.29
N THR A 140 -6.49 -0.88 -10.98
CA THR A 140 -6.63 -2.23 -10.44
C THR A 140 -7.12 -2.16 -9.01
N SER A 141 -7.95 -3.13 -8.61
CA SER A 141 -8.49 -3.24 -7.25
C SER A 141 -7.87 -4.43 -6.52
N GLY A 142 -7.29 -4.19 -5.34
CA GLY A 142 -6.83 -5.27 -4.46
C GLY A 142 -7.97 -6.22 -4.04
N THR A 143 -9.21 -5.74 -3.94
CA THR A 143 -10.36 -6.60 -3.61
C THR A 143 -10.68 -7.58 -4.73
N ASP A 144 -10.70 -7.11 -5.98
CA ASP A 144 -10.89 -7.99 -7.14
C ASP A 144 -9.77 -9.02 -7.24
N LEU A 145 -8.54 -8.60 -6.95
CA LEU A 145 -7.38 -9.47 -7.02
C LEU A 145 -7.37 -10.55 -5.94
N ARG A 146 -7.72 -10.22 -4.69
CA ARG A 146 -7.90 -11.22 -3.62
C ARG A 146 -9.03 -12.20 -3.94
N ARG A 147 -10.13 -11.72 -4.56
CA ARG A 147 -11.20 -12.60 -5.05
C ARG A 147 -10.65 -13.60 -6.08
N ARG A 148 -9.97 -13.11 -7.12
CA ARG A 148 -9.38 -13.96 -8.17
C ARG A 148 -8.42 -15.02 -7.62
N LEU A 149 -7.59 -14.66 -6.64
CA LEU A 149 -6.67 -15.58 -5.98
C LEU A 149 -7.40 -16.73 -5.26
N ARG A 150 -8.48 -16.43 -4.52
CA ARG A 150 -9.29 -17.45 -3.85
C ARG A 150 -10.03 -18.35 -4.83
N ASP A 151 -10.55 -17.77 -5.89
CA ASP A 151 -11.41 -18.46 -6.85
C ASP A 151 -10.59 -19.20 -7.93
N GLY A 152 -9.26 -19.19 -7.85
CA GLY A 152 -8.37 -19.81 -8.84
C GLY A 152 -8.43 -19.17 -10.23
N LEU A 153 -8.86 -17.91 -10.32
CA LEU A 153 -8.98 -17.17 -11.58
C LEU A 153 -7.66 -16.51 -11.97
N ALA A 154 -7.47 -16.20 -13.25
CA ALA A 154 -6.29 -15.48 -13.73
C ALA A 154 -6.13 -14.11 -13.03
N TRP A 155 -4.93 -13.82 -12.49
CA TRP A 155 -4.64 -12.64 -11.67
C TRP A 155 -3.26 -12.01 -11.92
N ASP A 156 -2.31 -12.77 -12.44
CA ASP A 156 -0.89 -12.39 -12.57
C ASP A 156 -0.66 -11.18 -13.48
N HIS A 157 -1.45 -11.04 -14.55
CA HIS A 157 -1.46 -9.87 -15.43
C HIS A 157 -1.86 -8.54 -14.75
N LEU A 158 -2.39 -8.58 -13.52
CA LEU A 158 -2.82 -7.41 -12.76
C LEU A 158 -1.76 -6.91 -11.76
N VAL A 159 -0.62 -7.60 -11.65
CA VAL A 159 0.45 -7.27 -10.71
C VAL A 159 1.81 -7.20 -11.39
N PRO A 160 2.79 -6.52 -10.78
CA PRO A 160 4.18 -6.62 -11.22
C PRO A 160 4.73 -8.05 -11.09
N PRO A 161 5.70 -8.45 -11.93
CA PRO A 161 6.31 -9.78 -11.87
C PRO A 161 6.83 -10.16 -10.48
N ALA A 162 7.43 -9.22 -9.74
CA ALA A 162 7.87 -9.43 -8.36
C ALA A 162 6.75 -9.86 -7.41
N THR A 163 5.58 -9.20 -7.48
CA THR A 163 4.41 -9.62 -6.71
C THR A 163 3.98 -11.03 -7.11
N ALA A 164 3.98 -11.33 -8.40
CA ALA A 164 3.58 -12.66 -8.87
C ALA A 164 4.51 -13.76 -8.35
N ARG A 165 5.83 -13.51 -8.28
CA ARG A 165 6.78 -14.43 -7.65
C ARG A 165 6.44 -14.67 -6.19
N VAL A 166 6.29 -13.61 -5.38
CA VAL A 166 5.95 -13.72 -3.95
C VAL A 166 4.68 -14.54 -3.76
N VAL A 167 3.62 -14.27 -4.52
CA VAL A 167 2.33 -14.98 -4.37
C VAL A 167 2.44 -16.47 -4.76
N ARG A 168 3.23 -16.81 -5.79
CA ARG A 168 3.42 -18.20 -6.23
C ARG A 168 4.25 -19.03 -5.24
N ASP A 169 5.11 -18.39 -4.47
CA ASP A 169 5.93 -19.03 -3.45
C ASP A 169 5.19 -19.26 -2.12
N LEU A 170 3.95 -18.76 -1.99
CA LEU A 170 3.15 -18.94 -0.78
C LEU A 170 2.65 -20.38 -0.65
N PRO A 171 2.57 -20.92 0.59
CA PRO A 171 1.97 -22.23 0.81
C PRO A 171 0.47 -22.19 0.46
N ALA A 172 -0.06 -23.32 0.00
CA ALA A 172 -1.50 -23.45 -0.30
C ALA A 172 -2.40 -23.16 0.92
N THR A 173 -1.86 -23.26 2.14
CA THR A 173 -2.55 -22.92 3.40
C THR A 173 -2.57 -21.42 3.71
N HIS A 174 -1.93 -20.58 2.90
CA HIS A 174 -1.86 -19.15 3.14
C HIS A 174 -3.26 -18.51 3.14
N PRO A 175 -3.57 -17.56 4.06
CA PRO A 175 -4.91 -16.97 4.19
C PRO A 175 -5.50 -16.34 2.93
N VAL A 176 -4.66 -15.92 1.97
CA VAL A 176 -5.12 -15.35 0.70
C VAL A 176 -5.87 -16.36 -0.17
N PHE A 177 -5.60 -17.67 0.00
CA PHE A 177 -6.28 -18.73 -0.75
C PHE A 177 -7.48 -19.31 0.02
N ALA A 178 -7.68 -18.90 1.27
CA ALA A 178 -8.77 -19.41 2.08
C ALA A 178 -10.13 -18.85 1.61
N PRO A 179 -11.18 -19.68 1.53
CA PRO A 179 -12.53 -19.21 1.20
C PRO A 179 -13.05 -18.23 2.25
N GLU A 180 -13.91 -17.31 1.82
CA GLU A 180 -14.51 -16.31 2.69
C GLU A 180 -15.46 -16.99 3.69
N ARG A 181 -15.03 -17.10 4.96
CA ARG A 181 -15.91 -17.58 6.03
C ARG A 181 -17.02 -16.54 6.20
N HIS A 182 -18.21 -16.84 5.70
CA HIS A 182 -19.41 -16.11 6.06
C HIS A 182 -19.63 -16.36 7.55
N VAL A 183 -19.35 -15.36 8.37
CA VAL A 183 -19.85 -15.34 9.74
C VAL A 183 -21.35 -15.08 9.59
N GLY A 184 -22.13 -16.15 9.76
CA GLY A 184 -23.59 -16.06 9.87
C GLY A 184 -24.02 -15.40 11.17
#